data_AF-X5R0U6-F1
#
_entry.id   AF-X5R0U6-F1
#
_cell.length_a   1.000
_cell.length_b   1.000
_cell.length_c   1.000
_cell.angle_alpha   90.00
_cell.angle_beta   90.00
_cell.angle_gamma   90.00
#
_symmetry.space_group_name_H-M   'P 1'
#
loop_
_entity.id
_entity.type
_entity.pdbx_description
1 polymer ?
#
loop_
_entity_poly.entity_id
_entity_poly.type
_entity_poly.pdbx_seq_one_letter_code
_entity_poly.pdbx_strand_id
1 'polypeptide(L)'
;MTEIHAEVIDTFQRGTVRVMCVTEPGHTEVIGKEGNVKIPYKAGDVVLVGADDRLICGPIGFEGAIEFAEKILSGNTRAMTQPAGLQMLATVIIALSSLTPQPPATVEQAAAHG
;
A
#
# COMPACT_ATOMS: atom_id res chain seq x y z
N MET A 1 -7.53 13.44 14.50
CA MET A 1 -6.64 12.96 13.43
C MET A 1 -6.12 11.63 13.90
N THR A 2 -6.49 10.53 13.24
CA THR A 2 -6.10 9.18 13.67
C THR A 2 -4.63 8.96 13.34
N GLU A 3 -3.86 8.55 14.33
CA GLU A 3 -2.44 8.22 14.19
C GLU A 3 -2.32 6.86 13.48
N ILE A 4 -1.45 6.78 12.47
CA ILE A 4 -1.16 5.54 11.74
C ILE A 4 0.22 5.06 12.21
N HIS A 5 0.26 3.92 12.88
CA HIS A 5 1.52 3.27 13.28
C HIS A 5 2.11 2.55 12.06
N ALA A 6 3.32 2.95 11.66
CA ALA A 6 4.00 2.43 10.48
C ALA A 6 5.53 2.46 10.62
N GLU A 7 6.21 1.55 9.93
CA GLU A 7 7.66 1.47 9.84
C GLU A 7 8.16 1.88 8.44
N VAL A 8 9.33 2.50 8.36
CA VAL A 8 9.89 2.96 7.08
C VAL A 8 10.37 1.76 6.26
N ILE A 9 9.85 1.64 5.03
CA ILE A 9 10.35 0.70 4.02
C ILE A 9 11.53 1.32 3.29
N ASP A 10 11.33 2.52 2.74
CA ASP A 10 12.33 3.22 1.95
C ASP A 10 12.14 4.75 2.02
N THR A 11 13.20 5.49 1.74
CA THR A 11 13.27 6.95 1.85
C THR A 11 13.84 7.58 0.59
N PHE A 12 13.13 8.57 0.07
CA PHE A 12 13.45 9.28 -1.17
C PHE A 12 13.66 10.77 -0.90
N GLN A 13 14.26 11.44 -1.88
CA GLN A 13 14.42 12.91 -1.87
C GLN A 13 15.04 13.43 -0.57
N ARG A 14 16.08 12.77 -0.06
CA ARG A 14 16.79 13.13 1.19
C ARG A 14 15.88 13.16 2.44
N GLY A 15 14.86 12.30 2.51
CA GLY A 15 13.98 12.22 3.67
C GLY A 15 12.62 12.88 3.48
N THR A 16 12.45 13.67 2.41
CA THR A 16 11.20 14.41 2.15
C THR A 16 10.03 13.49 1.79
N VAL A 17 10.30 12.29 1.28
CA VAL A 17 9.26 11.32 0.92
C VAL A 17 9.66 9.95 1.44
N ARG A 18 8.75 9.28 2.15
CA ARG A 18 8.96 7.95 2.72
C ARG A 18 7.83 7.02 2.31
N VAL A 19 8.17 5.80 1.94
CA VAL A 19 7.23 4.69 1.81
C VAL A 19 7.30 3.91 3.11
N MET A 20 6.14 3.64 3.72
CA MET A 20 6.07 3.00 5.03
C MET A 20 5.06 1.85 5.02
N CYS A 21 5.33 0.82 5.83
CA CYS A 21 4.47 -0.33 6.08
C CYS A 21 3.66 -0.09 7.36
N VAL A 22 2.35 -0.21 7.30
CA VAL A 22 1.48 -0.11 8.48
C VAL A 22 1.73 -1.29 9.41
N THR A 23 1.98 -1.02 10.69
CA THR A 23 2.29 -2.06 11.69
C THR A 23 1.07 -2.45 12.51
N GLU A 24 0.06 -1.57 12.61
CA GLU A 24 -1.16 -1.81 13.39
C GLU A 24 -2.42 -1.53 12.57
N PRO A 25 -3.45 -2.40 12.63
CA PRO A 25 -4.72 -2.14 11.96
C PRO A 25 -5.46 -0.95 12.57
N GLY A 26 -6.29 -0.27 11.78
CA GLY A 26 -7.01 0.91 12.23
C GLY A 26 -8.01 1.42 11.21
N HIS A 27 -8.32 2.71 11.29
CA HIS A 27 -9.23 3.36 10.35
C HIS A 27 -8.81 4.80 10.06
N THR A 28 -8.94 5.21 8.82
CA THR A 28 -8.82 6.61 8.40
C THR A 28 -10.20 7.22 8.21
N GLU A 29 -10.35 8.51 8.47
CA GLU A 29 -11.60 9.23 8.24
C GLU A 29 -11.47 10.04 6.94
N VAL A 30 -12.35 9.76 5.99
CA VAL A 30 -12.43 10.52 4.73
C VAL A 30 -13.77 11.23 4.63
N ILE A 31 -13.78 12.41 4.04
CA ILE A 31 -15.01 13.15 3.77
C ILE A 31 -15.66 12.55 2.53
N GLY A 32 -16.74 11.80 2.73
CA GLY A 32 -17.59 11.29 1.66
C GLY A 32 -18.70 12.29 1.29
N LYS A 33 -19.51 11.93 0.28
CA LYS A 33 -20.65 12.75 -0.15
C LYS A 33 -21.73 12.91 0.92
N GLU A 34 -21.88 11.93 1.80
CA GLU A 34 -22.92 11.86 2.85
C GLU A 34 -22.38 12.16 4.25
N GLY A 35 -21.10 12.54 4.37
CA GLY A 35 -20.43 12.80 5.64
C GLY A 35 -19.11 12.04 5.79
N ASN A 36 -18.58 12.03 7.00
CA ASN A 36 -17.31 11.35 7.29
C ASN A 36 -17.51 9.83 7.23
N VAL A 37 -16.72 9.18 6.40
CA VAL A 37 -16.67 7.73 6.24
C VAL A 37 -15.38 7.21 6.87
N LYS A 38 -15.50 6.20 7.73
CA LYS A 38 -14.36 5.48 8.28
C LYS A 38 -13.96 4.38 7.29
N ILE A 39 -12.74 4.46 6.78
CA ILE A 39 -12.15 3.44 5.91
C ILE A 39 -11.17 2.62 6.75
N PRO A 40 -11.41 1.31 6.93
CA PRO A 40 -10.49 0.46 7.68
C PRO A 40 -9.20 0.21 6.87
N TYR A 41 -8.11 0.00 7.59
CA TYR A 41 -6.83 -0.46 7.05
C TYR A 41 -6.24 -1.55 7.96
N LYS A 42 -5.36 -2.38 7.41
CA LYS A 42 -4.72 -3.49 8.12
C LYS A 42 -3.21 -3.32 8.23
N ALA A 43 -2.61 -4.05 9.17
CA ALA A 43 -1.16 -4.22 9.18
C ALA A 43 -0.69 -4.85 7.87
N GLY A 44 0.43 -4.36 7.34
CA GLY A 44 0.94 -4.72 6.01
C GLY A 44 0.42 -3.85 4.86
N ASP A 45 -0.58 -2.98 5.09
CA ASP A 45 -0.93 -1.95 4.12
C ASP A 45 0.20 -0.92 4.02
N VAL A 46 0.29 -0.23 2.89
CA VAL A 46 1.40 0.70 2.62
C VAL A 46 0.93 2.13 2.50
N VAL A 47 1.75 3.06 2.96
CA VAL A 47 1.49 4.50 2.91
C VAL A 47 2.65 5.25 2.29
N LEU A 48 2.32 6.38 1.66
CA LEU A 48 3.28 7.37 1.21
C LEU A 48 3.17 8.60 2.10
N VAL A 49 4.28 9.00 2.72
CA VAL A 49 4.33 10.09 3.68
C VAL A 49 5.32 11.14 3.18
N GLY A 50 4.93 12.41 3.27
CA GLY A 50 5.75 13.56 2.90
C GLY A 50 6.63 14.06 4.04
N ALA A 51 7.19 15.25 3.82
CA ALA A 51 7.76 16.05 4.90
C ALA A 51 6.66 16.33 5.95
N ASP A 52 7.08 16.43 7.21
CA ASP A 52 6.20 16.71 8.36
C ASP A 52 5.17 15.61 8.67
N ASP A 53 5.49 14.35 8.34
CA ASP A 53 4.64 13.17 8.60
C ASP A 53 3.24 13.26 7.96
N ARG A 54 3.06 14.13 6.96
CA ARG A 54 1.79 14.27 6.26
C ARG A 54 1.56 13.08 5.32
N LEU A 55 0.43 12.40 5.50
CA LEU A 55 -0.02 11.36 4.59
C LEU A 55 -0.28 11.96 3.19
N ILE A 56 0.48 11.50 2.20
CA ILE A 56 0.30 11.84 0.78
C ILE A 56 -0.67 10.83 0.15
N CYS A 57 -0.52 9.54 0.47
CA CYS A 57 -1.30 8.48 -0.13
C CYS A 57 -1.45 7.27 0.81
N GLY A 58 -2.62 6.60 0.74
CA GLY A 58 -2.93 5.38 1.48
C GLY A 58 -3.71 5.58 2.77
N PRO A 59 -3.79 4.54 3.63
CA PRO A 59 -3.22 3.19 3.47
C PRO A 59 -3.76 2.41 2.26
N ILE A 60 -2.90 1.61 1.63
CA ILE A 60 -3.24 0.81 0.44
C ILE A 60 -2.84 -0.65 0.71
N GLY A 61 -3.79 -1.55 0.64
CA GLY A 61 -3.50 -2.98 0.61
C GLY A 61 -3.13 -3.46 -0.80
N PHE A 62 -2.27 -4.47 -0.90
CA PHE A 62 -1.86 -5.06 -2.18
C PHE A 62 -3.05 -5.55 -3.02
N GLU A 63 -4.06 -6.14 -2.39
CA GLU A 63 -5.29 -6.57 -3.06
C GLU A 63 -6.02 -5.40 -3.74
N GLY A 64 -6.24 -4.30 -3.01
CA GLY A 64 -6.86 -3.10 -3.57
C GLY A 64 -6.02 -2.44 -4.65
N ALA A 65 -4.69 -2.54 -4.56
CA ALA A 65 -3.79 -2.08 -5.61
C ALA A 65 -3.89 -2.93 -6.89
N ILE A 66 -4.01 -4.26 -6.75
CA ILE A 66 -4.23 -5.19 -7.87
C ILE A 66 -5.56 -4.88 -8.55
N GLU A 67 -6.66 -4.79 -7.79
CA GLU A 67 -7.97 -4.43 -8.35
C GLU A 67 -7.96 -3.09 -9.10
N PHE A 68 -7.21 -2.11 -8.57
CA PHE A 68 -7.06 -0.81 -9.21
C PHE A 68 -6.24 -0.91 -10.50
N ALA A 69 -5.14 -1.67 -10.49
CA ALA A 69 -4.35 -1.94 -11.69
C ALA A 69 -5.15 -2.67 -12.76
N GLU A 70 -5.97 -3.67 -12.40
CA GLU A 70 -6.86 -4.38 -13.31
C GLU A 70 -7.87 -3.45 -13.99
N LYS A 71 -8.45 -2.51 -13.23
CA LYS A 71 -9.35 -1.48 -13.79
C LYS A 71 -8.63 -0.63 -14.82
N ILE A 72 -7.38 -0.22 -14.56
CA ILE A 72 -6.55 0.52 -15.53
C ILE A 72 -6.29 -0.31 -16.78
N LEU A 73 -5.86 -1.57 -16.62
CA LEU A 73 -5.57 -2.48 -17.74
C LEU A 73 -6.81 -2.76 -18.59
N SER A 74 -8.00 -2.74 -17.97
CA SER A 74 -9.29 -2.90 -18.64
C SER A 74 -9.81 -1.62 -19.31
N GLY A 75 -9.03 -0.53 -19.32
CA GLY A 75 -9.41 0.73 -19.96
C GLY A 75 -10.44 1.56 -19.19
N ASN A 76 -10.60 1.32 -17.88
CA ASN A 76 -11.55 2.09 -17.07
C ASN A 76 -11.10 3.55 -16.96
N THR A 77 -11.81 4.46 -17.63
CA THR A 77 -11.45 5.89 -17.71
C THR A 77 -11.36 6.56 -16.34
N ARG A 78 -12.21 6.17 -15.39
CA ARG A 78 -12.20 6.72 -14.03
C ARG A 78 -10.94 6.30 -13.27
N ALA A 79 -10.52 5.04 -13.40
CA ALA A 79 -9.28 4.56 -12.78
C ALA A 79 -8.04 5.23 -13.40
N MET A 80 -8.01 5.37 -14.73
CA MET A 80 -6.89 6.00 -15.45
C MET A 80 -6.70 7.49 -15.13
N THR A 81 -7.77 8.18 -14.72
CA THR A 81 -7.76 9.62 -14.41
C THR A 81 -7.78 9.91 -12.91
N GLN A 82 -7.63 8.88 -12.07
CA GLN A 82 -7.62 9.04 -10.62
C GLN A 82 -6.40 9.90 -10.20
N PRO A 83 -6.60 11.05 -9.53
CA PRO A 83 -5.50 12.00 -9.26
C PRO A 83 -4.33 11.43 -8.46
N ALA A 84 -4.60 10.47 -7.58
CA ALA A 84 -3.58 9.80 -6.75
C ALA A 84 -3.11 8.46 -7.34
N GLY A 85 -3.61 8.04 -8.50
CA GLY A 85 -3.40 6.69 -9.03
C GLY A 85 -1.92 6.36 -9.29
N LEU A 86 -1.15 7.33 -9.79
CA LEU A 86 0.30 7.15 -10.00
C LEU A 86 1.05 6.99 -8.68
N GLN A 87 0.74 7.82 -7.68
CA GLN A 87 1.35 7.73 -6.35
C GLN A 87 0.99 6.41 -5.67
N MET A 88 -0.27 5.98 -5.78
CA MET A 88 -0.73 4.68 -5.26
C MET A 88 0.11 3.54 -5.83
N LEU A 89 0.21 3.46 -7.16
CA LEU A 89 0.96 2.38 -7.82
C LEU A 89 2.46 2.46 -7.53
N ALA A 90 3.06 3.65 -7.54
CA ALA A 90 4.48 3.83 -7.20
C ALA A 90 4.78 3.36 -5.77
N THR A 91 3.92 3.70 -4.80
CA THR A 91 4.05 3.29 -3.40
C THR A 91 4.05 1.78 -3.27
N VAL A 92 3.10 1.12 -3.95
CA VAL A 92 2.95 -0.34 -3.95
C VAL A 92 4.14 -1.02 -4.62
N ILE A 93 4.64 -0.50 -5.74
CA ILE A 93 5.82 -1.05 -6.44
C ILE A 93 7.05 -0.99 -5.53
N ILE A 94 7.28 0.12 -4.84
CA ILE A 94 8.41 0.27 -3.90
C ILE A 94 8.27 -0.74 -2.77
N ALA A 95 7.08 -0.86 -2.17
CA ALA A 95 6.84 -1.83 -1.11
C ALA A 95 6.98 -3.30 -1.56
N LEU A 96 6.59 -3.62 -2.81
CA LEU A 96 6.84 -4.95 -3.38
C LEU A 96 8.34 -5.22 -3.55
N SER A 97 9.12 -4.20 -3.92
CA SER A 97 10.58 -4.34 -4.12
C SER A 97 11.33 -4.63 -2.82
N SER A 98 10.77 -4.25 -1.66
CA SER A 98 11.35 -4.58 -0.36
C SER A 98 10.95 -5.96 0.17
N LEU A 99 10.00 -6.63 -0.47
CA LEU A 99 9.71 -8.03 -0.14
C LEU A 99 10.85 -8.88 -0.66
N THR A 100 11.61 -9.48 0.25
CA THR A 100 12.65 -10.46 -0.11
C THR A 100 12.05 -11.50 -1.04
N PRO A 101 12.63 -11.74 -2.24
CA PRO A 101 12.18 -12.85 -3.08
C PRO A 101 12.29 -14.14 -2.27
N GLN A 102 11.15 -14.76 -1.93
CA GLN A 102 11.21 -16.12 -1.39
C GLN A 102 11.75 -17.01 -2.51
N PRO A 103 12.85 -17.77 -2.27
CA PRO A 103 13.22 -18.83 -3.18
C PRO A 103 12.00 -19.71 -3.41
N PRO A 104 11.71 -20.14 -4.65
CA PRO A 104 10.60 -21.07 -4.88
C PRO A 104 10.79 -22.25 -3.94
N ALA A 105 9.74 -22.57 -3.16
CA ALA A 105 9.79 -23.68 -2.22
C ALA A 105 10.25 -24.94 -2.98
N THR A 106 11.45 -25.42 -2.68
CA THR A 106 11.94 -26.67 -3.25
C THR A 106 10.93 -27.74 -2.88
N VAL A 107 10.38 -28.42 -3.89
CA VAL A 107 9.41 -29.49 -3.76
C VAL A 107 10.12 -30.75 -3.24
N GLU A 108 10.75 -30.67 -2.07
CA GLU A 108 11.58 -31.75 -1.50
C GLU A 108 11.30 -31.92 -0.01
N GLN A 109 10.03 -31.84 0.38
CA GLN A 109 9.57 -32.28 1.72
C GLN A 109 8.32 -33.16 1.66
N ALA A 110 8.03 -33.80 0.53
CA ALA A 110 6.97 -34.81 0.42
C ALA A 110 7.48 -36.27 0.42
N ALA A 111 8.79 -36.52 0.44
CA ALA A 111 9.36 -37.87 0.33
C ALA A 111 10.02 -38.42 1.61
N ALA A 112 9.94 -37.71 2.74
CA ALA A 112 10.60 -38.10 3.98
C ALA A 112 9.60 -38.43 5.11
N HIS A 113 8.52 -39.13 4.81
CA HIS A 113 7.76 -39.94 5.78
C HIS A 113 7.33 -41.23 5.05
N GLY A 114 8.33 -42.04 4.68
CA GLY A 114 8.16 -43.45 4.36
C GLY A 114 8.22 -44.29 5.62
#